data_AF-W4VQ99-F1
#
_entry.id   AF-W4VQ99-F1
#
_cell.length_a   1.000
_cell.length_b   1.000
_cell.length_c   1.000
_cell.angle_alpha   90.00
_cell.angle_beta   90.00
_cell.angle_gamma   90.00
#
_symmetry.space_group_name_H-M   'P 1'
#
loop_
_entity.id
_entity.type
_entity.pdbx_description
1 polymer ?
#
loop_
_entity_poly.entity_id
_entity_poly.type
_entity_poly.pdbx_seq_one_letter_code
_entity_poly.pdbx_strand_id
1 'polypeptide(L)' 'MLGDQGITTAILDRLLHRSEVIHFDGASHRIKYRESLFQAKSVQN' A
#
# COMPACT_ATOMS: atom_id res chain seq x y z
N MET A 1 -8.99 13.38 -16.00
CA MET A 1 -8.12 14.14 -15.07
C MET A 1 -7.40 13.18 -14.12
N LEU A 2 -8.08 12.24 -13.45
CA LEU A 2 -7.41 11.01 -12.98
C LEU A 2 -7.17 10.10 -14.19
N GLY A 3 -5.92 9.64 -14.41
CA GLY A 3 -5.53 8.84 -15.58
C GLY A 3 -4.85 9.61 -16.72
N ASP A 4 -4.47 10.88 -16.51
CA ASP A 4 -3.60 11.58 -17.45
C ASP A 4 -2.14 11.12 -17.24
N GLN A 5 -1.66 10.31 -18.17
CA GLN A 5 -0.30 9.78 -18.19
C GLN A 5 0.76 10.88 -18.10
N GLY A 6 0.54 12.03 -18.75
CA GLY A 6 1.49 13.13 -18.75
C GLY A 6 1.69 13.72 -17.35
N ILE A 7 0.59 13.91 -16.63
CA ILE A 7 0.64 14.39 -15.24
C ILE A 7 1.29 13.35 -14.32
N THR A 8 0.93 12.07 -14.47
CA THR A 8 1.53 10.99 -13.66
C THR A 8 3.05 10.91 -13.86
N THR A 9 3.53 11.00 -15.10
CA THR A 9 4.97 10.96 -15.39
C THR A 9 5.70 12.18 -14.84
N ALA A 10 5.14 13.39 -14.97
CA ALA A 10 5.74 14.60 -14.43
C ALA A 10 5.85 14.59 -12.89
N ILE A 11 4.89 13.96 -12.21
CA ILE A 11 4.95 13.76 -10.75
C ILE A 11 6.02 12.73 -10.40
N LEU A 12 6.04 11.58 -11.09
CA LEU A 12 7.01 10.51 -10.84
C LEU A 12 8.45 10.97 -11.07
N ASP A 13 8.70 11.74 -12.13
CA ASP A 13 10.02 12.31 -12.45
C ASP A 13 10.58 13.14 -11.29
N ARG A 14 9.75 14.01 -10.71
CA ARG A 14 10.13 14.83 -9.53
C ARG A 14 10.42 14.00 -8.29
N LEU A 15 9.67 12.92 -8.06
CA LEU A 15 9.86 12.03 -6.91
C LEU A 15 11.14 11.19 -7.06
N LEU A 16 11.39 10.65 -8.26
CA LEU A 16 12.55 9.81 -8.55
C LEU A 16 13.86 10.61 -8.62
N HIS A 17 13.81 11.91 -8.91
CA HIS A 17 15.01 12.76 -9.00
C HIS A 17 15.87 12.77 -7.71
N ARG A 18 15.27 12.57 -6.53
CA ARG A 18 15.99 12.59 -5.23
C ARG A 18 15.58 11.47 -4.27
N SER A 19 15.13 10.33 -4.79
CA SER A 19 14.80 9.17 -3.96
C SER A 19 15.69 7.96 -4.27
N GLU A 20 15.90 7.14 -3.24
CA GLU A 20 16.45 5.81 -3.40
C GLU A 20 15.29 4.82 -3.49
N VAL A 21 15.27 4.01 -4.55
CA VAL A 21 14.21 3.04 -4.79
C VAL A 21 14.57 1.72 -4.12
N ILE A 22 13.85 1.38 -3.05
CA ILE A 22 14.02 0.12 -2.33
C ILE A 22 12.89 -0.83 -2.73
N HIS A 23 13.26 -2.00 -3.25
CA HIS A 23 12.32 -3.06 -3.59
C HIS A 23 12.13 -3.97 -2.38
N PHE A 24 10.94 -3.95 -1.79
CA PHE A 24 10.56 -4.89 -0.74
C PHE A 24 9.95 -6.15 -1.35
N ASP A 25 10.32 -7.30 -0.81
CA ASP A 25 9.76 -8.61 -1.16
C ASP A 25 9.37 -9.36 0.13
N GLY A 26 8.63 -10.46 -0.04
CA GLY A 26 8.17 -11.32 1.04
C GLY A 26 6.69 -11.17 1.37
N ALA A 27 6.20 -12.08 2.20
CA ALA A 27 4.79 -12.10 2.59
C ALA A 27 4.45 -10.91 3.50
N SER A 28 3.25 -10.36 3.34
CA SER A 28 2.74 -9.30 4.23
C SER A 28 2.76 -9.75 5.68
N HIS A 29 3.50 -9.04 6.53
CA HIS A 29 3.54 -9.30 7.97
C HIS A 29 2.13 -9.28 8.59
N ARG A 30 1.30 -8.30 8.17
CA ARG A 30 -0.10 -8.18 8.62
C ARG A 30 -0.97 -9.38 8.24
N ILE A 31 -0.69 -10.02 7.10
CA ILE A 31 -1.42 -11.23 6.69
C ILE A 31 -0.92 -12.44 7.47
N LYS A 32 0.41 -12.57 7.63
CA LYS A 32 1.03 -13.70 8.35
C LYS A 32 0.61 -13.76 9.82
N TYR A 33 0.53 -12.60 10.48
CA TYR A 33 0.17 -12.47 11.90
C TYR A 33 -1.18 -11.77 12.05
N ARG A 34 -2.15 -12.14 11.21
CA ARG A 34 -3.44 -11.46 11.15
C ARG A 34 -4.13 -11.48 12.51
N GLU A 35 -4.13 -10.33 13.17
CA GLU A 35 -4.95 -10.05 14.34
C GLU A 35 -6.27 -9.43 13.88
N SER A 36 -7.39 -10.02 14.28
CA SER A 36 -8.70 -9.42 14.05
C SER A 36 -9.00 -8.46 15.19
N LEU A 37 -9.33 -7.20 14.86
CA LEU A 37 -9.78 -6.22 15.86
C LEU A 37 -11.03 -6.71 16.62
N PHE A 38 -11.86 -7.50 15.95
CA PHE A 38 -12.99 -8.18 16.56
C PHE A 38 -12.74 -9.68 16.50
N GLN A 39 -12.51 -10.30 17.66
CA GLN A 39 -12.62 -11.74 17.77
C GLN A 39 -14.07 -12.12 17.45
N ALA A 40 -14.28 -13.29 16.84
CA ALA A 40 -15.60 -13.78 16.46
C ALA A 40 -16.48 -14.11 17.69
N LYS A 41 -16.83 -13.10 18.50
CA LYS A 41 -18.09 -13.12 19.22
C LYS A 41 -19.12 -12.69 18.20
N SER A 42 -19.85 -13.70 17.71
CA SER A 42 -21.16 -13.50 17.12
C SER A 42 -21.92 -12.52 18.02
N VAL A 43 -22.33 -11.38 17.46
CA VAL A 43 -23.39 -10.58 18.05
C VAL A 43 -24.63 -11.48 17.99
N GLN A 44 -24.81 -12.26 19.06
CA GLN A 44 -26.05 -12.98 19.29
C GLN A 44 -27.10 -11.90 19.59
N ASN A 45 -27.89 -11.60 18.56
CA ASN A 45 -29.19 -10.97 18.71
C ASN A 45 -30.22 -11.99 19.19
#